data_AF-A0A3M1SWK0-F1
#
_entry.id   AF-A0A3M1SWK0-F1
#
_cell.length_a   1.000
_cell.length_b   1.000
_cell.length_c   1.000
_cell.angle_alpha   90.00
_cell.angle_beta   90.00
_cell.angle_gamma   90.00
#
_symmetry.space_group_name_H-M   'P 1'
#
loop_
_entity.id
_entity.type
_entity.pdbx_description
1 polymer ?
#
loop_
_entity_poly.entity_id
_entity_poly.type
_entity_poly.pdbx_seq_one_letter_code
_entity_poly.pdbx_strand_id
1 'polypeptide(L)'
;MSRKRRQRSTAIRKRVEKKQREQAKAAKRKAKAARAAGELGGIVRMRLRRAAASGAVAQIAAFEERLSEKGAIRGWSLDDLAQDWGLSWLRALLEEALRADPGDLLEVELPEVAKTELTDRLSVLDPAAPGLGIEWDEGLAEVAAAVRTAELLVEEDEEEDGAEG
;
A
#
# COMPACT_ATOMS: atom_id res chain seq x y z
N MET A 1 52.49 5.76 19.77
CA MET A 1 51.94 5.27 18.47
C MET A 1 52.36 6.21 17.34
N SER A 2 52.96 5.67 16.26
CA SER A 2 53.54 6.47 15.16
C SER A 2 52.48 7.13 14.27
N ARG A 3 52.66 8.42 13.92
CA ARG A 3 51.78 9.24 13.06
C ARG A 3 51.41 8.55 11.73
N LYS A 4 52.31 7.71 11.17
CA LYS A 4 52.06 6.92 9.95
C LYS A 4 50.93 5.89 10.09
N ARG A 5 50.69 5.33 11.29
CA ARG A 5 49.62 4.34 11.54
C ARG A 5 48.23 5.00 11.60
N ARG A 6 48.13 6.21 12.15
CA ARG A 6 46.88 7.00 12.20
C ARG A 6 46.44 7.46 10.81
N GLN A 7 47.36 7.90 9.95
CA GLN A 7 47.06 8.29 8.55
C GLN A 7 46.56 7.13 7.68
N ARG A 8 47.10 5.92 7.85
CA ARG A 8 46.64 4.74 7.11
C ARG A 8 45.23 4.30 7.52
N SER A 9 44.87 4.44 8.79
CA SER A 9 43.54 4.09 9.30
C SER A 9 42.43 5.02 8.76
N THR A 10 42.69 6.33 8.70
CA THR A 10 41.74 7.30 8.12
C THR A 10 41.58 7.14 6.61
N ALA A 11 42.64 6.79 5.87
CA ALA A 11 42.55 6.52 4.43
C ALA A 11 41.71 5.27 4.12
N ILE A 12 41.79 4.23 4.93
CA ILE A 12 40.96 3.02 4.79
C ILE A 12 39.49 3.35 5.10
N ARG A 13 39.22 4.08 6.18
CA ARG A 13 37.86 4.50 6.55
C ARG A 13 37.18 5.31 5.44
N LYS A 14 37.89 6.31 4.88
CA LYS A 14 37.36 7.12 3.76
C LYS A 14 37.07 6.29 2.51
N ARG A 15 37.87 5.27 2.20
CA ARG A 15 37.63 4.37 1.06
C ARG A 15 36.42 3.46 1.28
N VAL A 16 36.25 2.93 2.48
CA VAL A 16 35.07 2.12 2.83
C VAL A 16 33.80 2.96 2.76
N GLU A 17 33.83 4.17 3.32
CA GLU A 17 32.70 5.09 3.29
C GLU A 17 32.35 5.52 1.85
N LYS A 18 33.37 5.83 1.03
CA LYS A 18 33.16 6.11 -0.41
C LYS A 18 32.52 4.91 -1.12
N LYS A 19 33.02 3.70 -0.88
CA LYS A 19 32.48 2.47 -1.50
C LYS A 19 31.03 2.20 -1.07
N GLN A 20 30.69 2.45 0.19
CA GLN A 20 29.31 2.33 0.69
C GLN A 20 28.39 3.37 0.05
N ARG A 21 28.84 4.62 -0.08
CA ARG A 21 28.07 5.66 -0.79
C ARG A 21 27.85 5.32 -2.27
N GLU A 22 28.86 4.79 -2.95
CA GLU A 22 28.74 4.34 -4.34
C GLU A 22 27.79 3.14 -4.47
N GLN A 23 27.82 2.19 -3.54
CA GLN A 23 26.89 1.07 -3.48
C GLN A 23 25.45 1.54 -3.22
N ALA A 24 25.24 2.48 -2.30
CA ALA A 24 23.93 3.07 -2.05
C ALA A 24 23.40 3.80 -3.28
N LYS A 25 24.24 4.58 -3.97
CA LYS A 25 23.87 5.24 -5.24
C LYS A 25 23.53 4.23 -6.34
N ALA A 26 24.27 3.13 -6.44
CA ALA A 26 23.98 2.06 -7.40
C ALA A 26 22.67 1.33 -7.09
N ALA A 27 22.38 1.08 -5.81
CA ALA A 27 21.12 0.49 -5.37
C ALA A 27 19.93 1.40 -5.67
N LYS A 28 20.04 2.71 -5.38
CA LYS A 28 19.03 3.71 -5.74
C LYS A 28 18.78 3.78 -7.24
N ARG A 29 19.83 3.78 -8.06
CA ARG A 29 19.70 3.76 -9.53
C ARG A 29 19.04 2.49 -10.05
N LYS A 30 19.34 1.33 -9.46
CA LYS A 30 18.67 0.06 -9.80
C LYS A 30 17.19 0.07 -9.41
N ALA A 31 16.85 0.58 -8.24
CA ALA A 31 15.45 0.73 -7.82
C ALA A 31 14.68 1.67 -8.75
N LYS A 32 15.30 2.79 -9.17
CA LYS A 32 14.72 3.72 -10.15
C LYS A 32 14.53 3.08 -11.53
N ALA A 33 15.50 2.30 -11.99
CA ALA A 33 15.40 1.57 -13.26
C ALA A 33 14.32 0.48 -13.21
N ALA A 34 14.21 -0.24 -12.10
CA ALA A 34 13.16 -1.23 -11.88
C ALA A 34 11.76 -0.58 -11.76
N ARG A 35 11.63 0.58 -11.10
CA ARG A 35 10.39 1.39 -11.11
C ARG A 35 10.04 1.84 -12.54
N ALA A 36 11.01 2.32 -13.31
CA ALA A 36 10.80 2.73 -14.71
C ALA A 36 10.49 1.55 -15.65
N ALA A 37 10.94 0.34 -15.30
CA ALA A 37 10.64 -0.90 -16.00
C ALA A 37 9.32 -1.57 -15.53
N GLY A 38 8.63 -0.98 -14.53
CA GLY A 38 7.40 -1.55 -13.96
C GLY A 38 7.63 -2.77 -13.06
N GLU A 39 8.87 -3.04 -12.66
CA GLU A 39 9.27 -4.21 -11.86
C GLU A 39 9.19 -3.98 -10.34
N LEU A 40 9.16 -2.71 -9.91
CA LEU A 40 8.87 -2.32 -8.52
C LEU A 40 7.63 -1.43 -8.53
N GLY A 41 6.49 -1.96 -8.07
CA GLY A 41 5.28 -1.17 -7.87
C GLY A 41 5.54 -0.02 -6.89
N GLY A 42 4.96 1.15 -7.15
CA GLY A 42 5.02 2.29 -6.25
C GLY A 42 4.26 2.05 -4.94
N ILE A 43 4.37 2.99 -3.99
CA ILE A 43 3.41 3.11 -2.89
C ILE A 43 2.45 4.22 -3.28
N VAL A 44 1.15 3.96 -3.15
CA VAL A 44 0.12 4.98 -3.32
C VAL A 44 -0.46 5.34 -1.97
N ARG A 45 -0.91 6.58 -1.84
CA ARG A 45 -1.63 7.08 -0.67
C ARG A 45 -3.06 7.39 -1.03
N MET A 46 -3.99 6.84 -0.27
CA MET A 46 -5.40 7.19 -0.32
C MET A 46 -5.80 7.95 0.94
N ARG A 47 -6.80 8.82 0.81
CA ARG A 47 -7.37 9.60 1.90
C ARG A 47 -8.85 9.27 2.02
N LEU A 48 -9.30 8.97 3.23
CA LEU A 48 -10.70 8.64 3.49
C LEU A 48 -11.14 9.12 4.87
N ARG A 49 -12.43 9.39 5.04
CA ARG A 49 -12.98 9.74 6.34
C ARG A 49 -12.91 8.55 7.29
N ARG A 50 -12.63 8.82 8.56
CA ARG A 50 -12.61 7.82 9.64
C ARG A 50 -13.91 7.02 9.72
N ALA A 51 -15.04 7.71 9.58
CA ALA A 51 -16.36 7.08 9.58
C ALA A 51 -16.49 6.05 8.44
N ALA A 52 -16.00 6.39 7.25
CA ALA A 52 -16.01 5.49 6.10
C ALA A 52 -15.08 4.29 6.30
N ALA A 53 -13.88 4.51 6.83
CA ALA A 53 -12.97 3.40 7.17
C ALA A 53 -13.60 2.44 8.19
N SER A 54 -14.23 2.97 9.23
CA SER A 54 -14.93 2.15 10.23
C SER A 54 -16.12 1.40 9.64
N GLY A 55 -16.90 2.04 8.77
CA GLY A 55 -18.01 1.39 8.06
C GLY A 55 -17.50 0.26 7.16
N ALA A 56 -16.47 0.53 6.36
CA ALA A 56 -15.86 -0.45 5.48
C ALA A 56 -15.31 -1.67 6.24
N VAL A 57 -14.68 -1.49 7.41
CA VAL A 57 -14.23 -2.60 8.27
C VAL A 57 -15.40 -3.51 8.66
N ALA A 58 -16.52 -2.94 9.08
CA ALA A 58 -17.70 -3.70 9.47
C ALA A 58 -18.31 -4.44 8.28
N GLN A 59 -18.38 -3.80 7.11
CA GLN A 59 -18.92 -4.40 5.90
C GLN A 59 -18.06 -5.53 5.35
N ILE A 60 -16.74 -5.35 5.33
CA ILE A 60 -15.81 -6.40 4.91
C ILE A 60 -15.97 -7.62 5.84
N ALA A 61 -16.07 -7.40 7.15
CA ALA A 61 -16.30 -8.49 8.10
C ALA A 61 -17.63 -9.22 7.84
N ALA A 62 -18.72 -8.48 7.62
CA ALA A 62 -20.02 -9.06 7.30
C ALA A 62 -20.04 -9.80 5.95
N PHE A 63 -19.29 -9.31 4.97
CA PHE A 63 -19.11 -9.96 3.67
C PHE A 63 -18.39 -11.31 3.82
N GLU A 64 -17.26 -11.33 4.55
CA GLU A 64 -16.50 -12.56 4.78
C GLU A 64 -17.29 -13.58 5.61
N GLU A 65 -18.04 -13.12 6.61
CA GLU A 65 -18.96 -13.98 7.39
C GLU A 65 -20.00 -14.62 6.47
N ARG A 66 -20.66 -13.83 5.61
CA ARG A 66 -21.66 -14.36 4.66
C ARG A 66 -21.08 -15.29 3.62
N LEU A 67 -19.87 -15.03 3.11
CA LEU A 67 -19.20 -15.97 2.21
C LEU A 67 -18.98 -17.34 2.87
N SER A 68 -18.83 -17.39 4.19
CA SER A 68 -18.69 -18.64 4.95
C SER A 68 -20.02 -19.36 5.21
N GLU A 69 -21.16 -18.68 5.05
CA GLU A 69 -22.49 -19.25 5.29
C GLU A 69 -22.99 -20.10 4.11
N LYS A 70 -23.51 -21.30 4.42
CA LYS A 70 -24.11 -22.18 3.40
C LYS A 70 -25.40 -21.55 2.84
N GLY A 71 -25.34 -21.11 1.58
CA GLY A 71 -26.51 -20.63 0.83
C GLY A 71 -26.65 -19.11 0.70
N ALA A 72 -25.73 -18.33 1.29
CA ALA A 72 -25.66 -16.88 1.16
C ALA A 72 -25.30 -16.39 -0.26
N ILE A 73 -24.84 -17.31 -1.11
CA ILE A 73 -24.16 -17.02 -2.38
C ILE A 73 -25.11 -17.18 -3.57
N ARG A 74 -26.40 -16.91 -3.34
CA ARG A 74 -27.49 -17.18 -4.28
C ARG A 74 -27.40 -16.19 -5.45
N GLY A 75 -26.82 -16.62 -6.56
CA GLY A 75 -26.61 -15.80 -7.76
C GLY A 75 -25.16 -15.71 -8.22
N TRP A 76 -24.22 -16.25 -7.44
CA TRP A 76 -22.81 -16.36 -7.84
C TRP A 76 -22.58 -17.63 -8.67
N SER A 77 -21.74 -17.51 -9.70
CA SER A 77 -21.30 -18.65 -10.50
C SER A 77 -20.30 -19.52 -9.72
N LEU A 78 -20.05 -20.74 -10.21
CA LEU A 78 -19.00 -21.59 -9.66
C LEU A 78 -17.61 -20.94 -9.77
N ASP A 79 -17.38 -20.13 -10.81
CA ASP A 79 -16.15 -19.35 -10.98
C ASP A 79 -16.05 -18.23 -9.93
N ASP A 80 -17.15 -17.55 -9.62
CA ASP A 80 -17.17 -16.53 -8.55
C ASP A 80 -16.89 -17.17 -7.18
N LEU A 81 -17.42 -18.37 -6.94
CA LEU A 81 -17.19 -19.12 -5.70
C LEU A 81 -15.77 -19.69 -5.57
N ALA A 82 -15.10 -19.94 -6.69
CA ALA A 82 -13.74 -20.46 -6.71
C ALA A 82 -12.69 -19.37 -6.47
N GLN A 83 -13.07 -18.09 -6.58
CA GLN A 83 -12.17 -16.96 -6.35
C GLN A 83 -11.99 -16.66 -4.87
N ASP A 84 -10.75 -16.38 -4.49
CA ASP A 84 -10.44 -15.82 -3.18
C ASP A 84 -10.69 -14.31 -3.23
N TRP A 85 -11.85 -13.90 -2.72
CA TRP A 85 -12.24 -12.50 -2.62
C TRP A 85 -11.55 -11.75 -1.47
N GLY A 86 -10.81 -12.47 -0.61
CA GLY A 86 -10.28 -12.02 0.67
C GLY A 86 -9.99 -10.52 0.75
N LEU A 87 -10.86 -9.81 1.47
CA LEU A 87 -10.72 -8.38 1.79
C LEU A 87 -10.15 -8.18 3.20
N SER A 88 -9.86 -9.27 3.92
CA SER A 88 -9.27 -9.28 5.26
C SER A 88 -7.97 -8.47 5.37
N TRP A 89 -7.13 -8.44 4.33
CA TRP A 89 -5.91 -7.62 4.31
C TRP A 89 -6.23 -6.12 4.28
N LEU A 90 -7.24 -5.70 3.50
CA LEU A 90 -7.71 -4.32 3.46
C LEU A 90 -8.34 -3.95 4.80
N ARG A 91 -9.14 -4.84 5.36
CA ARG A 91 -9.71 -4.66 6.69
C ARG A 91 -8.63 -4.47 7.75
N ALA A 92 -7.61 -5.32 7.79
CA ALA A 92 -6.51 -5.22 8.75
C ALA A 92 -5.78 -3.87 8.63
N LEU A 93 -5.54 -3.44 7.39
CA LEU A 93 -4.88 -2.17 7.08
C LEU A 93 -5.72 -0.95 7.48
N LEU A 94 -7.05 -0.99 7.28
CA LEU A 94 -7.96 0.06 7.78
C LEU A 94 -8.04 0.07 9.31
N GLU A 95 -8.10 -1.09 9.96
CA GLU A 95 -8.08 -1.21 11.42
C GLU A 95 -6.78 -0.67 12.01
N GLU A 96 -5.64 -0.91 11.36
CA GLU A 96 -4.35 -0.35 11.77
C GLU A 96 -4.36 1.18 11.65
N ALA A 97 -4.80 1.71 10.51
CA ALA A 97 -4.91 3.16 10.31
C ALA A 97 -5.83 3.83 11.34
N LEU A 98 -6.97 3.20 11.65
CA LEU A 98 -7.90 3.66 12.67
C LEU A 98 -7.28 3.69 14.07
N ARG A 99 -6.36 2.76 14.38
CA ARG A 99 -5.65 2.74 15.67
C ARG A 99 -4.50 3.75 15.72
N ALA A 100 -3.83 3.95 14.60
CA ALA A 100 -2.64 4.78 14.49
C ALA A 100 -2.96 6.29 14.60
N ASP A 101 -4.05 6.74 13.98
CA ASP A 101 -4.43 8.15 13.96
C ASP A 101 -5.86 8.33 14.52
N PRO A 102 -6.09 9.16 15.56
CA PRO A 102 -7.43 9.50 16.04
C PRO A 102 -8.16 10.54 15.17
N GLY A 103 -7.53 11.10 14.14
CA GLY A 103 -8.09 12.12 13.26
C GLY A 103 -9.30 11.65 12.45
N ASP A 104 -10.12 12.62 12.02
CA ASP A 104 -11.32 12.40 11.22
C ASP A 104 -11.01 12.06 9.75
N LEU A 105 -9.82 12.40 9.27
CA LEU A 105 -9.31 12.06 7.96
C LEU A 105 -8.12 11.12 8.12
N LEU A 106 -8.20 9.94 7.51
CA LEU A 106 -7.15 8.94 7.55
C LEU A 106 -6.35 8.96 6.25
N GLU A 107 -5.03 8.95 6.39
CA GLU A 107 -4.12 8.66 5.29
C GLU A 107 -3.71 7.20 5.36
N VAL A 108 -3.86 6.51 4.23
CA VAL A 108 -3.61 5.08 4.15
C VAL A 108 -2.70 4.80 2.96
N GLU A 109 -1.60 4.13 3.23
CA GLU A 109 -0.60 3.79 2.23
C GLU A 109 -0.73 2.32 1.83
N LEU A 110 -0.70 2.04 0.53
CA LEU A 110 -0.72 0.69 -0.01
C LEU A 110 0.16 0.57 -1.24
N PRO A 111 0.70 -0.62 -1.54
CA PRO A 111 1.40 -0.86 -2.80
C PRO A 111 0.49 -0.57 -4.01
N GLU A 112 1.03 -0.01 -5.08
CA GLU A 112 0.32 0.26 -6.33
C GLU A 112 -0.26 -1.03 -6.96
N VAL A 113 0.44 -2.15 -6.79
CA VAL A 113 -0.06 -3.47 -7.19
C VAL A 113 -1.33 -3.82 -6.40
N ALA A 114 -1.34 -3.58 -5.09
CA ALA A 114 -2.51 -3.80 -4.24
C ALA A 114 -3.66 -2.85 -4.57
N LYS A 115 -3.37 -1.61 -5.00
CA LYS A 115 -4.38 -0.66 -5.52
C LYS A 115 -5.06 -1.24 -6.76
N THR A 116 -4.28 -1.77 -7.69
CA THR A 116 -4.80 -2.37 -8.93
C THR A 116 -5.66 -3.59 -8.62
N GLU A 117 -5.11 -4.53 -7.84
CA GLU A 117 -5.82 -5.74 -7.39
C GLU A 117 -7.13 -5.41 -6.66
N LEU A 118 -7.11 -4.41 -5.77
CA LEU A 118 -8.30 -3.98 -5.05
C LEU A 118 -9.33 -3.34 -5.97
N THR A 119 -8.90 -2.51 -6.92
CA THR A 119 -9.79 -1.88 -7.90
C THR A 119 -10.50 -2.94 -8.74
N ASP A 120 -9.74 -3.92 -9.24
CA ASP A 120 -10.28 -5.02 -10.04
C ASP A 120 -11.27 -5.85 -9.22
N ARG A 121 -10.91 -6.25 -7.99
CA ARG A 121 -11.81 -7.01 -7.12
C ARG A 121 -13.09 -6.25 -6.79
N LEU A 122 -12.99 -4.98 -6.40
CA LEU A 122 -14.17 -4.16 -6.08
C LEU A 122 -15.08 -3.99 -7.30
N SER A 123 -14.53 -3.92 -8.51
CA SER A 123 -15.33 -3.82 -9.75
C SER A 123 -16.19 -5.07 -10.02
N VAL A 124 -15.78 -6.24 -9.51
CA VAL A 124 -16.56 -7.48 -9.62
C VAL A 124 -17.52 -7.63 -8.43
N LEU A 125 -17.07 -7.26 -7.23
CA LEU A 125 -17.88 -7.39 -6.01
C LEU A 125 -19.03 -6.38 -5.94
N ASP A 126 -18.88 -5.19 -6.51
CA ASP A 126 -19.91 -4.15 -6.50
C ASP A 126 -21.24 -4.61 -7.15
N PRO A 127 -21.26 -5.14 -8.39
CA PRO A 127 -22.48 -5.68 -8.99
C PRO A 127 -22.96 -6.99 -8.34
N ALA A 128 -22.08 -7.72 -7.64
CA ALA A 128 -22.39 -9.01 -7.02
C ALA A 128 -22.97 -8.90 -5.59
N ALA A 129 -22.74 -7.76 -4.92
CA ALA A 129 -23.17 -7.49 -3.54
C ALA A 129 -24.67 -7.67 -3.28
N PRO A 130 -25.57 -7.17 -4.14
CA PRO A 130 -27.01 -7.35 -3.95
C PRO A 130 -27.42 -8.82 -3.88
N GLY A 131 -26.74 -9.70 -4.63
CA GLY A 131 -26.97 -11.15 -4.59
C GLY A 131 -26.57 -11.81 -3.27
N LEU A 132 -25.67 -11.19 -2.51
CA LEU A 132 -25.27 -11.59 -1.15
C LEU A 132 -26.15 -10.95 -0.06
N GLY A 133 -27.15 -10.15 -0.46
CA GLY A 133 -27.94 -9.30 0.43
C GLY A 133 -27.11 -8.23 1.13
N ILE A 134 -25.89 -7.94 0.64
CA ILE A 134 -24.97 -6.95 1.20
C ILE A 134 -25.16 -5.68 0.40
N GLU A 135 -25.52 -4.60 1.07
CA GLU A 135 -25.43 -3.28 0.46
C GLU A 135 -24.05 -2.72 0.80
N TRP A 136 -23.23 -2.50 -0.22
CA TRP A 136 -22.05 -1.65 -0.10
C TRP A 136 -22.54 -0.22 0.13
N ASP A 137 -22.74 0.11 1.40
CA ASP A 137 -23.03 1.45 1.87
C ASP A 137 -21.89 2.44 1.58
N GLU A 138 -22.06 3.67 2.03
CA GLU A 138 -21.14 4.79 1.81
C GLU A 138 -19.69 4.46 2.23
N GLY A 139 -19.47 3.57 3.21
CA GLY A 139 -18.14 3.18 3.71
C GLY A 139 -17.26 2.56 2.64
N LEU A 140 -17.64 1.40 2.08
CA LEU A 140 -16.84 0.77 1.04
C LEU A 140 -16.88 1.55 -0.28
N ALA A 141 -17.98 2.23 -0.59
CA ALA A 141 -18.04 3.10 -1.77
C ALA A 141 -17.01 4.25 -1.69
N GLU A 142 -16.82 4.84 -0.51
CA GLU A 142 -15.81 5.86 -0.26
C GLU A 142 -14.39 5.27 -0.29
N VAL A 143 -14.18 4.06 0.24
CA VAL A 143 -12.89 3.35 0.08
C VAL A 143 -12.59 3.13 -1.41
N ALA A 144 -13.55 2.65 -2.19
CA ALA A 144 -13.39 2.45 -3.63
C ALA A 144 -13.08 3.77 -4.37
N ALA A 145 -13.74 4.87 -3.96
CA ALA A 145 -13.44 6.20 -4.49
C ALA A 145 -12.01 6.65 -4.12
N ALA A 146 -11.62 6.51 -2.85
CA ALA A 146 -10.31 6.88 -2.33
C ALA A 146 -9.18 6.09 -3.01
N VAL A 147 -9.39 4.80 -3.26
CA VAL A 147 -8.46 3.94 -4.01
C VAL A 147 -8.32 4.44 -5.45
N ARG A 148 -9.42 4.78 -6.13
CA ARG A 148 -9.35 5.29 -7.52
C ARG A 148 -8.59 6.60 -7.63
N THR A 149 -8.71 7.47 -6.63
CA THR A 149 -8.00 8.75 -6.56
C THR A 149 -6.66 8.67 -5.83
N ALA A 150 -6.18 7.47 -5.46
CA ALA A 150 -4.94 7.30 -4.71
C ALA A 150 -3.74 7.79 -5.54
N GLU A 151 -2.95 8.67 -4.93
CA GLU A 151 -1.83 9.34 -5.56
C GLU A 151 -0.54 8.56 -5.30
N LEU A 152 0.31 8.44 -6.31
CA LEU A 152 1.63 7.84 -6.17
C LEU A 152 2.48 8.72 -5.24
N LEU A 153 3.05 8.11 -4.20
CA LEU A 153 4.06 8.77 -3.39
C LEU A 153 5.36 8.83 -4.20
N VAL A 154 5.57 9.96 -4.85
CA VAL A 154 6.88 10.32 -5.39
C VAL A 154 7.71 10.75 -4.18
N GLU A 155 8.72 9.97 -3.83
CA GLU A 155 9.80 10.49 -2.98
C GLU A 155 10.39 11.68 -3.74
N GLU A 156 10.04 12.91 -3.35
CA GLU A 156 10.80 14.08 -3.73
C GLU A 156 12.20 13.85 -3.17
N ASP A 157 13.13 13.44 -4.04
CA ASP A 157 14.56 13.51 -3.73
C ASP A 157 14.79 14.98 -3.37
N GLU A 158 14.89 15.29 -2.08
CA GLU A 158 15.58 16.50 -1.63
C GLU A 158 16.97 16.39 -2.25
N GLU A 159 17.16 17.07 -3.39
CA GLU A 159 18.47 17.44 -3.88
C GLU A 159 19.06 18.30 -2.78
N GLU A 160 19.75 17.65 -1.84
CA GLU A 160 20.69 18.28 -0.94
C GLU A 160 21.81 18.80 -1.85
N ASP A 161 21.54 19.98 -2.42
CA ASP A 161 22.45 20.76 -3.23
C ASP A 161 23.54 21.25 -2.27
N GLY A 162 24.47 20.33 -1.99
CA GLY A 162 25.73 20.60 -1.34
C GLY A 162 26.60 21.43 -2.27
N ALA A 163 26.18 22.67 -2.50
CA ALA A 163 27.05 23.74 -2.96
C ALA A 163 28.06 24.04 -1.84
N GLU A 164 29.11 23.22 -1.76
CA GLU A 164 30.34 23.62 -1.08
C GLU A 164 30.97 24.77 -1.86
N GLY A 165 30.85 25.98 -1.31
CA GLY A 165 31.72 27.12 -1.63
C GLY A 165 33.06 27.03 -0.94
#